data_AF-A0A942M5U5-F1
#
_entry.id   AF-A0A942M5U5-F1
#
_cell.length_a   1.000
_cell.length_b   1.000
_cell.length_c   1.000
_cell.angle_alpha   90.00
_cell.angle_beta   90.00
_cell.angle_gamma   90.00
#
_symmetry.space_group_name_H-M   'P 1'
#
loop_
_entity.id
_entity.type
_entity.pdbx_description
1 polymer ?
#
loop_
_entity_poly.entity_id
_entity_poly.type
_entity_poly.pdbx_seq_one_letter_code
_entity_poly.pdbx_strand_id
1 'polypeptide(L)'
;MIAGIGTDIIEVDRIKKQLSEQSGLKEDLFTSCEIDYCESKINKAQHYAARFAAKEAFLKALGSGLINGMRFTDIEIRNDEAGKPSIQLYGKVLEYFHQLNISSIHLSISHIGSIANAIVLTEKQPN
;
A
#
# COMPACT_ATOMS: atom_id res chain seq x y z
N MET A 1 -10.82 18.65 5.22
CA MET A 1 -11.15 17.94 6.49
C MET A 1 -10.67 16.50 6.38
N ILE A 2 -10.23 15.87 7.48
CA ILE A 2 -9.83 14.45 7.48
C ILE A 2 -11.03 13.60 7.02
N ALA A 3 -10.81 12.76 6.01
CA ALA A 3 -11.78 11.84 5.45
C ALA A 3 -11.72 10.47 6.14
N GLY A 4 -10.51 10.02 6.49
CA GLY A 4 -10.28 8.75 7.16
C GLY A 4 -8.82 8.56 7.56
N ILE A 5 -8.60 7.59 8.45
CA ILE A 5 -7.28 7.15 8.90
C ILE A 5 -7.22 5.64 8.86
N GLY A 6 -6.04 5.10 8.58
CA GLY A 6 -5.81 3.67 8.59
C GLY A 6 -4.38 3.35 8.97
N THR A 7 -4.20 2.21 9.65
CA THR A 7 -2.87 1.70 10.00
C THR A 7 -2.86 0.19 9.87
N ASP A 8 -1.71 -0.35 9.50
CA ASP A 8 -1.51 -1.79 9.43
C ASP A 8 -0.07 -2.18 9.77
N ILE A 9 0.07 -3.36 10.37
CA ILE A 9 1.35 -3.92 10.80
C ILE A 9 1.51 -5.33 10.24
N ILE A 10 2.67 -5.59 9.66
CA ILE A 10 2.98 -6.82 8.94
C ILE A 10 4.27 -7.42 9.45
N GLU A 11 4.21 -8.69 9.83
CA GLU A 11 5.38 -9.50 10.08
C GLU A 11 6.10 -9.82 8.77
N VAL A 12 7.40 -9.49 8.69
CA VAL A 12 8.21 -9.61 7.47
C VAL A 12 8.36 -11.08 7.06
N ASP A 13 8.57 -11.98 8.02
CA ASP A 13 8.72 -13.41 7.75
C ASP A 13 7.44 -14.04 7.22
N ARG A 14 6.27 -13.54 7.65
CA ARG A 14 4.97 -13.98 7.12
C ARG A 14 4.86 -13.68 5.63
N ILE A 15 5.19 -12.45 5.21
CA ILE A 15 5.18 -12.07 3.79
C ILE A 15 6.21 -12.86 2.99
N LYS A 16 7.43 -13.01 3.53
CA LYS A 16 8.49 -13.80 2.90
C LYS A 16 8.00 -15.21 2.59
N LYS A 17 7.39 -15.87 3.58
CA LYS A 17 6.84 -17.21 3.46
C LYS A 17 5.74 -17.28 2.40
N GLN A 18 4.73 -16.40 2.50
CA GLN A 18 3.60 -16.37 1.56
C GLN A 18 4.06 -16.19 0.11
N LEU A 19 4.96 -15.25 -0.16
CA LEU A 19 5.48 -15.00 -1.51
C LEU A 19 6.35 -16.13 -2.05
N SER A 20 6.96 -16.94 -1.17
CA SER A 20 7.74 -18.11 -1.59
C SER A 20 6.90 -19.35 -1.87
N GLU A 21 5.75 -19.49 -1.20
CA GLU A 21 4.90 -20.67 -1.27
C GLU A 21 3.78 -20.55 -2.31
N GLN A 22 3.33 -19.33 -2.62
CA GLN A 22 2.19 -19.07 -3.48
C GLN A 22 2.63 -18.43 -4.80
N SER A 23 2.69 -19.25 -5.85
CA SER A 23 2.97 -18.79 -7.21
C SER A 23 1.89 -17.80 -7.67
N GLY A 24 2.29 -16.68 -8.28
CA GLY A 24 1.39 -15.63 -8.78
C GLY A 24 0.94 -14.62 -7.72
N LEU A 25 1.09 -14.92 -6.42
CA LEU A 25 0.66 -14.02 -5.34
C LEU A 25 1.38 -12.67 -5.41
N LYS A 26 2.64 -12.67 -5.84
CA LYS A 26 3.44 -11.44 -5.96
C LYS A 26 2.80 -10.49 -6.98
N GLU A 27 2.41 -11.00 -8.14
CA GLU A 27 1.78 -10.25 -9.24
C GLU A 27 0.33 -9.86 -8.91
N ASP A 28 -0.35 -10.62 -8.05
CA ASP A 28 -1.70 -10.27 -7.56
C ASP A 28 -1.67 -9.13 -6.54
N LEU A 29 -0.59 -9.04 -5.74
CA LEU A 29 -0.46 -8.07 -4.66
C LEU A 29 0.29 -6.80 -5.05
N PHE A 30 1.25 -6.87 -5.96
CA PHE A 30 2.19 -5.78 -6.26
C PHE A 30 2.23 -5.47 -7.74
N THR A 31 2.35 -4.19 -8.07
CA THR A 31 2.58 -3.78 -9.46
C THR A 31 3.97 -4.20 -9.93
N SER A 32 4.19 -4.22 -11.24
CA SER A 32 5.52 -4.49 -11.79
C SER A 32 6.57 -3.51 -11.26
N CYS A 33 6.24 -2.22 -11.15
CA CYS A 33 7.13 -1.20 -10.58
C CYS A 33 7.51 -1.49 -9.12
N GLU A 34 6.55 -1.95 -8.31
CA GLU A 34 6.81 -2.33 -6.91
C GLU A 34 7.67 -3.58 -6.82
N ILE A 35 7.42 -4.56 -7.70
CA ILE A 35 8.22 -5.78 -7.78
C ILE A 35 9.66 -5.41 -8.14
N ASP A 36 9.87 -4.65 -9.21
CA ASP A 36 11.20 -4.21 -9.65
C ASP A 36 11.94 -3.47 -8.54
N TYR A 37 11.25 -2.55 -7.84
CA TYR A 37 11.82 -1.88 -6.68
C TYR A 37 12.24 -2.89 -5.61
N CYS A 38 11.35 -3.79 -5.19
CA CYS A 38 11.64 -4.70 -4.07
C CYS A 38 12.75 -5.67 -4.41
N GLU A 39 12.78 -6.18 -5.64
CA GLU A 39 13.79 -7.09 -6.13
C GLU A 39 15.18 -6.43 -6.24
N SER A 40 15.24 -5.11 -6.40
CA SER A 40 16.50 -4.35 -6.38
C SER A 40 17.13 -4.20 -4.98
N LYS A 41 16.41 -4.54 -3.91
CA LYS A 41 16.87 -4.32 -2.53
C LYS A 41 17.50 -5.57 -1.94
N ILE A 42 18.43 -5.37 -1.00
CA ILE A 42 19.06 -6.47 -0.25
C ILE A 42 18.00 -7.21 0.60
N ASN A 43 17.19 -6.45 1.34
CA ASN A 43 16.15 -7.01 2.22
C ASN A 43 14.77 -7.01 1.55
N LYS A 44 14.63 -7.73 0.43
CA LYS A 44 13.43 -7.76 -0.41
C LYS A 44 12.13 -7.96 0.37
N ALA A 45 12.10 -8.93 1.27
CA ALA A 45 10.91 -9.26 2.07
C ALA A 45 10.43 -8.08 2.94
N GLN A 46 11.35 -7.31 3.51
CA GLN A 46 11.03 -6.13 4.32
C GLN A 46 10.36 -5.05 3.46
N HIS A 47 10.85 -4.87 2.23
CA HIS A 47 10.28 -3.91 1.28
C HIS A 47 8.92 -4.35 0.73
N TYR A 48 8.67 -5.65 0.54
CA TYR A 48 7.35 -6.17 0.23
C TYR A 48 6.38 -6.00 1.40
N ALA A 49 6.81 -6.33 2.62
CA ALA A 49 5.98 -6.18 3.82
C ALA A 49 5.56 -4.72 4.05
N ALA A 50 6.48 -3.78 3.86
CA ALA A 50 6.21 -2.35 3.95
C ALA A 50 5.15 -1.85 2.96
N ARG A 51 5.21 -2.33 1.71
CA ARG A 51 4.21 -2.01 0.68
C ARG A 51 2.87 -2.61 0.99
N PHE A 52 2.85 -3.87 1.41
CA PHE A 52 1.62 -4.55 1.78
C PHE A 52 0.94 -3.85 2.97
N ALA A 53 1.70 -3.49 4.01
CA ALA A 53 1.20 -2.69 5.13
C ALA A 53 0.61 -1.35 4.66
N ALA A 54 1.27 -0.66 3.73
CA ALA A 54 0.78 0.61 3.19
C ALA A 54 -0.53 0.47 2.40
N LYS A 55 -0.68 -0.60 1.61
CA LYS A 55 -1.93 -0.88 0.87
C LYS A 55 -3.08 -1.20 1.82
N GLU A 56 -2.84 -2.03 2.82
CA GLU A 56 -3.85 -2.36 3.85
C GLU A 56 -4.23 -1.13 4.70
N ALA A 57 -3.24 -0.32 5.11
CA ALA A 57 -3.49 0.94 5.81
C ALA A 57 -4.33 1.91 4.95
N PHE A 58 -4.06 1.99 3.66
CA PHE A 58 -4.84 2.81 2.73
C PHE A 58 -6.28 2.33 2.60
N LEU A 59 -6.51 1.03 2.41
CA LEU A 59 -7.86 0.45 2.35
C LEU A 59 -8.66 0.75 3.64
N LYS A 60 -8.03 0.59 4.81
CA LYS A 60 -8.64 0.99 6.09
C LYS A 60 -8.98 2.48 6.15
N ALA A 61 -8.11 3.35 5.62
CA ALA A 61 -8.36 4.79 5.56
C ALA A 61 -9.49 5.17 4.59
N LEU A 62 -9.78 4.35 3.58
CA LEU A 62 -10.99 4.49 2.75
C LEU A 62 -12.27 4.02 3.45
N GLY A 63 -12.14 3.26 4.56
CA GLY A 63 -13.26 2.64 5.25
C GLY A 63 -13.80 1.39 4.56
N SER A 64 -13.03 0.79 3.64
CA SER A 64 -13.44 -0.39 2.87
C SER A 64 -12.30 -1.39 2.70
N GLY A 65 -12.63 -2.68 2.61
CA GLY A 65 -11.70 -3.66 2.02
C GLY A 65 -11.63 -3.52 0.49
N LEU A 66 -11.01 -4.50 -0.18
CA LEU A 66 -11.17 -4.64 -1.63
C LEU A 66 -12.60 -5.08 -1.94
N ILE A 67 -13.38 -4.19 -2.55
CA ILE A 67 -14.76 -4.44 -2.99
C ILE A 67 -14.91 -4.16 -4.48
N ASN A 68 -15.98 -4.67 -5.10
CA ASN A 68 -16.40 -4.30 -6.47
C ASN A 68 -15.32 -4.44 -7.55
N GLY A 69 -14.49 -5.48 -7.46
CA GLY A 69 -13.43 -5.75 -8.44
C GLY A 69 -12.18 -4.88 -8.30
N MET A 70 -12.04 -4.13 -7.21
CA MET A 70 -10.76 -3.51 -6.82
C MET A 70 -9.68 -4.57 -6.62
N ARG A 71 -8.45 -4.24 -7.04
CA ARG A 71 -7.27 -5.11 -6.88
C ARG A 71 -6.19 -4.40 -6.07
N PHE A 72 -5.32 -5.17 -5.42
CA PHE A 72 -4.14 -4.59 -4.76
C PHE A 72 -3.21 -3.88 -5.75
N THR A 73 -3.15 -4.36 -7.00
CA THR A 73 -2.37 -3.73 -8.08
C THR A 73 -2.96 -2.41 -8.60
N ASP A 74 -4.21 -2.08 -8.21
CA ASP A 74 -4.76 -0.75 -8.45
C ASP A 74 -4.21 0.29 -7.43
N ILE A 75 -3.44 -0.14 -6.43
CA ILE A 75 -2.76 0.70 -5.43
C ILE A 75 -1.26 0.47 -5.59
N GLU A 76 -0.49 1.51 -5.92
CA GLU A 76 0.96 1.41 -6.07
C GLU A 76 1.67 2.31 -5.07
N ILE A 77 2.61 1.73 -4.31
CA ILE A 77 3.45 2.47 -3.39
C ILE A 77 4.73 2.90 -4.09
N ARG A 78 4.95 4.22 -4.15
CA ARG A 78 6.14 4.84 -4.73
C ARG A 78 6.98 5.49 -3.64
N ASN A 79 8.25 5.73 -3.95
CA ASN A 79 9.13 6.59 -3.16
C ASN A 79 9.71 7.64 -4.10
N ASP A 80 9.79 8.89 -3.64
CA ASP A 80 10.55 9.93 -4.36
C ASP A 80 12.07 9.74 -4.18
N GLU A 81 12.87 10.61 -4.81
CA GLU A 81 14.33 10.59 -4.73
C GLU A 81 14.85 10.80 -3.29
N ALA A 82 14.10 11.50 -2.45
CA ALA A 82 14.40 11.70 -1.03
C ALA A 82 13.92 10.54 -0.15
N GLY A 83 13.26 9.53 -0.73
CA GLY A 83 12.73 8.35 -0.04
C GLY A 83 11.34 8.52 0.54
N LYS A 84 10.69 9.68 0.41
CA LYS A 84 9.34 9.91 0.94
C LYS A 84 8.34 8.99 0.21
N PRO A 85 7.54 8.18 0.93
CA PRO A 85 6.57 7.30 0.31
C PRO A 85 5.31 8.05 -0.14
N SER A 86 4.69 7.57 -1.22
CA SER A 86 3.41 8.06 -1.73
C SER A 86 2.57 6.91 -2.30
N ILE A 87 1.27 7.16 -2.47
CA ILE A 87 0.33 6.21 -3.07
C ILE A 87 -0.14 6.75 -4.40
N GLN A 88 0.05 5.96 -5.45
CA GLN A 88 -0.54 6.18 -6.75
C GLN A 88 -1.71 5.20 -6.95
N LEU A 89 -2.85 5.71 -7.39
CA LEU A 89 -4.06 4.90 -7.60
C LEU A 89 -4.34 4.73 -9.09
N TYR A 90 -4.93 3.58 -9.41
CA TYR A 90 -5.37 3.18 -10.74
C TYR A 90 -6.74 2.50 -10.69
N GLY A 91 -7.29 2.20 -11.86
CA GLY A 91 -8.42 1.28 -12.01
C GLY A 91 -9.61 1.60 -11.10
N LYS A 92 -10.18 0.56 -10.49
CA LYS A 92 -11.41 0.68 -9.69
C LYS A 92 -11.19 1.38 -8.37
N VAL A 93 -9.98 1.31 -7.81
CA VAL A 93 -9.64 2.01 -6.58
C VAL A 93 -9.63 3.52 -6.81
N LEU A 94 -9.08 4.00 -7.94
CA LEU A 94 -9.10 5.41 -8.30
C LEU A 94 -10.53 5.94 -8.52
N GLU A 95 -11.37 5.17 -9.23
CA GLU A 95 -12.79 5.51 -9.40
C GLU A 95 -13.50 5.67 -8.05
N TYR A 96 -13.29 4.71 -7.13
CA TYR A 96 -13.90 4.74 -5.80
C TYR A 96 -13.38 5.89 -4.93
N PHE A 97 -12.08 6.17 -5.00
CA PHE A 97 -11.46 7.31 -4.31
C PHE A 97 -12.13 8.64 -4.70
N HIS A 98 -12.42 8.84 -5.99
CA HIS A 98 -13.13 10.02 -6.47
C HIS A 98 -14.59 10.06 -6.02
N GLN A 99 -15.31 8.92 -5.99
CA GLN A 99 -16.68 8.85 -5.49
C GLN A 99 -16.80 9.27 -4.02
N LEU A 100 -15.77 8.99 -3.21
CA LEU A 100 -15.71 9.42 -1.82
C LEU A 100 -15.38 10.91 -1.64
N ASN A 101 -15.11 11.65 -2.72
CA ASN A 101 -14.66 13.05 -2.74
C ASN A 101 -13.38 13.26 -1.91
N ILE A 102 -12.47 12.28 -1.93
CA ILE A 102 -11.15 12.41 -1.30
C ILE A 102 -10.21 13.11 -2.31
N SER A 103 -9.37 14.01 -1.82
CA SER A 103 -8.47 14.83 -2.63
C SER A 103 -7.00 14.61 -2.32
N SER A 104 -6.67 14.05 -1.16
CA SER A 104 -5.28 13.88 -0.75
C SER A 104 -5.08 12.61 0.08
N ILE A 105 -3.89 12.02 -0.07
CA ILE A 105 -3.43 10.83 0.63
C ILE A 105 -2.07 11.15 1.23
N HIS A 106 -1.94 10.95 2.52
CA HIS A 106 -0.69 11.09 3.26
C HIS A 106 -0.29 9.71 3.77
N LEU A 107 0.92 9.27 3.44
CA LEU A 107 1.44 7.95 3.80
C LEU A 107 2.73 8.12 4.62
N SER A 108 2.84 7.34 5.68
CA SER A 108 4.07 7.12 6.42
C SER A 108 4.32 5.64 6.59
N ILE A 109 5.57 5.21 6.44
CA ILE A 109 6.01 3.83 6.58
C ILE A 109 7.17 3.79 7.57
N SER A 110 7.16 2.80 8.46
CA SER A 110 8.29 2.49 9.32
C SER A 110 8.51 0.98 9.37
N HIS A 111 9.74 0.54 9.52
CA HIS A 111 10.04 -0.89 9.60
C HIS A 111 11.33 -1.17 10.36
N ILE A 112 11.40 -2.37 10.92
CA ILE A 112 12.61 -3.05 11.37
C ILE A 112 12.70 -4.41 10.67
N GLY A 113 13.73 -5.21 10.95
CA GLY A 113 13.93 -6.48 10.25
C GLY A 113 12.75 -7.47 10.34
N SER A 114 12.01 -7.47 11.45
CA SER A 114 10.90 -8.40 11.70
C SER A 114 9.52 -7.83 11.37
N ILE A 115 9.35 -6.51 11.33
CA ILE A 115 8.04 -5.85 11.28
C ILE A 115 8.09 -4.65 10.33
N ALA A 116 7.05 -4.49 9.51
CA ALA A 116 6.75 -3.26 8.80
C ALA A 116 5.39 -2.70 9.24
N ASN A 117 5.31 -1.37 9.34
CA ASN A 117 4.12 -0.63 9.73
C ASN A 117 3.86 0.49 8.71
N ALA A 118 2.60 0.78 8.46
CA ALA A 118 2.19 1.95 7.71
C ALA A 118 1.02 2.66 8.37
N ILE A 119 0.97 3.98 8.18
CA ILE A 119 -0.14 4.84 8.57
C ILE A 119 -0.53 5.66 7.34
N VAL A 120 -1.83 5.72 7.06
CA VAL A 120 -2.42 6.53 6.00
C VAL A 120 -3.47 7.46 6.58
N LEU A 121 -3.45 8.71 6.12
CA LEU A 121 -4.50 9.70 6.36
C LEU A 121 -5.00 10.21 5.02
N THR A 122 -6.31 10.27 4.86
CA THR A 122 -6.97 10.81 3.67
C THR A 122 -7.70 12.10 4.01
N GLU A 123 -7.77 13.03 3.07
CA GLU A 123 -8.44 14.33 3.26
C GLU A 123 -9.40 14.62 2.11
N LYS A 124 -10.52 15.29 2.40
CA LYS A 124 -11.37 15.91 1.40
C LYS A 124 -11.03 17.39 1.26
N GLN A 125 -11.25 17.94 0.07
CA GLN A 125 -11.24 19.39 -0.16
C GLN A 125 -12.12 20.06 0.89
N PRO A 126 -11.68 21.20 1.47
CA PRO A 126 -12.60 22.06 2.18
C PRO A 126 -13.72 22.49 1.21
N ASN A 127 -14.97 22.42 1.67
CA ASN A 127 -16.08 23.06 0.95
C ASN A 127 -15.90 24.58 0.93
#